data_AF-A0A956CS03-F1
#
_entry.id   AF-A0A956CS03-F1
#
_cell.length_a   1.000
_cell.length_b   1.000
_cell.length_c   1.000
_cell.angle_alpha   90.00
_cell.angle_beta   90.00
_cell.angle_gamma   90.00
#
_symmetry.space_group_name_H-M   'P 1'
#
loop_
_entity.id
_entity.type
_entity.pdbx_description
1 polymer ?
#
loop_
_entity_poly.entity_id
_entity_poly.type
_entity_poly.pdbx_seq_one_letter_code
_entity_poly.pdbx_strand_id
1 'polypeptide(L)'
;MRTGTWAAALAVVVAMGCGGIAETVDETVATISPVRGQATLGDTTSAVVSRARPSDTVRTSERGLTRLSLDQGPQLLLDRATELRVDDGASATLTTGRVFAEAQPGEQVQLTTEHGSVRASDASFSVTIGEGRTEIYVVRGEVSWTHGDDRGIAGSGEELTLADEVERRAAVLWQDWTGGLARPGPATAEGPAGVGLLEARVPDEVGRARWPLVVRRLDVRVRIDRDLAITEVDQLFFNPASETVEGLYRIRVPEGAVLLRFAVDRDDRLVDGYVREKAMARAAYERQVYRGSTEDPALLEWDAPGHYRARIYPIAPGATRKIAVRWASWLERPTADGAALYRLPLSGGDEGPRIQELAFEADLGEAQVTGVRAGLGAEVEGSVVRIRRSDFVPRSDLFLELTRAEAATATAWRAGHVAPPRDPRQGAMPDEDELDYLYVPLRLPDSVFGEMSPGLDLVVVVDVSAGTEPAALELGRSVAESLAVHLGENDRVAVLASDVALRPLDGQDSLGPATHARMDGILDALAREPAGGATDLGAVLARAAALLDPARHGAVVYVGDGAPTVGELGAEALLQQLARLPHPVRAYGVALGADGKLDLLDAITRGGGLAMRVEGRAAAAEAALR
;
A
#
# COMPACT_ATOMS: atom_id res chain seq x y z
N MET A 1 37.16 -15.96 64.84
CA MET A 1 36.23 -14.86 64.47
C MET A 1 36.93 -14.04 63.39
N ARG A 2 36.78 -14.47 62.13
CA ARG A 2 35.85 -13.92 61.09
C ARG A 2 36.39 -12.59 60.50
N THR A 3 37.13 -12.59 59.37
CA THR A 3 36.68 -12.65 57.93
C THR A 3 35.95 -11.38 57.49
N GLY A 4 36.18 -10.73 56.33
CA GLY A 4 36.89 -11.10 55.09
C GLY A 4 37.08 -9.85 54.20
N THR A 5 38.12 -9.78 53.37
CA THR A 5 38.14 -10.12 51.91
C THR A 5 37.12 -9.35 51.07
N TRP A 6 37.60 -8.35 50.32
CA TRP A 6 36.98 -7.90 49.07
C TRP A 6 37.97 -8.19 47.94
N ALA A 7 37.64 -9.20 47.14
CA ALA A 7 38.39 -9.58 45.96
C ALA A 7 37.99 -8.67 44.79
N ALA A 8 38.99 -8.11 44.11
CA ALA A 8 38.82 -7.47 42.82
C ALA A 8 38.58 -8.57 41.76
N ALA A 9 37.35 -8.67 41.26
CA ALA A 9 37.03 -9.49 40.10
C ALA A 9 37.18 -8.63 38.83
N LEU A 10 38.22 -8.95 38.07
CA LEU A 10 38.48 -8.46 36.73
C LEU A 10 37.33 -8.94 35.82
N ALA A 11 36.42 -8.05 35.44
CA ALA A 11 35.39 -8.37 34.45
C ALA A 11 36.05 -8.42 33.07
N VAL A 12 36.23 -9.63 32.55
CA VAL A 12 36.57 -9.91 31.16
C VAL A 12 35.42 -9.37 30.31
N VAL A 13 35.68 -8.31 29.55
CA VAL A 13 34.81 -7.88 28.46
C VAL A 13 34.90 -8.97 27.39
N VAL A 14 33.96 -9.90 27.41
CA VAL A 14 33.72 -10.82 26.31
C VAL A 14 33.13 -9.98 25.19
N ALA A 15 33.94 -9.70 24.17
CA ALA A 15 33.46 -9.22 22.89
C ALA A 15 32.51 -10.30 22.33
N MET A 16 31.20 -10.06 22.44
CA MET A 16 30.21 -10.84 21.69
C MET A 16 30.47 -10.61 20.20
N GLY A 17 30.81 -11.68 19.51
CA GLY A 17 31.13 -11.66 18.09
C GLY A 17 29.96 -11.11 17.27
N CYS A 18 30.30 -10.29 16.28
CA CYS A 18 29.41 -9.95 15.18
C CYS A 18 28.90 -11.24 14.55
N GLY A 19 27.63 -11.59 14.76
CA GLY A 19 26.96 -12.62 14.00
C GLY A 19 26.84 -12.12 12.56
N GLY A 20 27.65 -12.67 11.66
CA GLY A 20 27.51 -12.40 10.23
C GLY A 20 26.15 -12.92 9.74
N ILE A 21 25.51 -12.15 8.87
CA ILE A 21 24.38 -12.62 8.06
C ILE A 21 24.92 -13.76 7.18
N ALA A 22 24.18 -14.86 7.06
CA ALA A 22 24.59 -15.99 6.23
C ALA A 22 25.00 -15.52 4.81
N GLU A 23 26.14 -15.99 4.30
CA GLU A 23 26.72 -15.54 3.01
C GLU A 23 25.86 -15.88 1.78
N THR A 24 24.83 -16.71 1.93
CA THR A 24 23.96 -17.15 0.81
C THR A 24 22.58 -16.52 0.91
N VAL A 25 22.25 -15.69 -0.08
CA VAL A 25 20.92 -15.09 -0.27
C VAL A 25 19.95 -16.15 -0.73
N ASP A 26 18.78 -16.21 -0.10
CA ASP A 26 17.63 -16.88 -0.69
C ASP A 26 17.04 -15.96 -1.77
N GLU A 27 17.34 -16.26 -3.04
CA GLU A 27 16.72 -15.55 -4.16
C GLU A 27 15.20 -15.75 -4.15
N THR A 28 14.47 -14.65 -4.28
CA THR A 28 13.00 -14.67 -4.32
C THR A 28 12.49 -13.98 -5.57
N VAL A 29 11.39 -14.51 -6.12
CA VAL A 29 10.84 -14.10 -7.43
C VAL A 29 9.38 -13.66 -7.36
N ALA A 30 8.76 -13.76 -6.18
CA ALA A 30 7.39 -13.31 -5.98
C ALA A 30 7.17 -12.80 -4.55
N THR A 31 6.20 -11.90 -4.42
CA THR A 31 5.65 -11.43 -3.15
C THR A 31 4.29 -12.06 -2.92
N ILE A 32 4.09 -12.65 -1.75
CA ILE A 32 2.83 -13.26 -1.35
C ILE A 32 2.23 -12.38 -0.27
N SER A 33 1.03 -11.89 -0.50
CA SER A 33 0.28 -11.04 0.42
C SER A 33 -1.08 -11.69 0.68
N PRO A 34 -1.24 -12.41 1.80
CA PRO A 34 -2.54 -12.90 2.23
C PRO A 34 -3.51 -11.72 2.36
N VAL A 35 -4.65 -11.83 1.68
CA VAL A 35 -5.70 -10.81 1.64
C VAL A 35 -6.79 -11.16 2.65
N ARG A 36 -7.21 -12.42 2.66
CA ARG A 36 -8.14 -12.98 3.64
C ARG A 36 -7.58 -14.28 4.14
N GLY A 37 -7.64 -14.51 5.46
CA GLY A 37 -7.10 -15.70 6.08
C GLY A 37 -5.57 -15.73 6.06
N GLN A 38 -5.00 -16.92 5.89
CA GLN A 38 -3.55 -17.15 5.89
C GLN A 38 -3.15 -17.85 4.60
N ALA A 39 -1.92 -17.59 4.15
CA ALA A 39 -1.27 -18.38 3.12
C ALA A 39 -0.14 -19.19 3.74
N THR A 40 0.08 -20.40 3.21
CA THR A 40 1.23 -21.22 3.58
C THR A 40 2.23 -21.22 2.44
N LEU A 41 3.47 -20.84 2.73
CA LEU A 41 4.59 -20.90 1.82
C LEU A 41 5.49 -22.06 2.23
N GLY A 42 5.52 -23.13 1.44
CA GLY A 42 6.17 -24.38 1.83
C GLY A 42 5.53 -24.94 3.11
N ASP A 43 6.28 -24.94 4.21
CA ASP A 43 5.83 -25.37 5.55
C ASP A 43 5.51 -24.20 6.49
N THR A 44 5.69 -22.95 6.04
CA THR A 44 5.51 -21.75 6.88
C THR A 44 4.16 -21.12 6.59
N THR A 45 3.23 -21.21 7.54
CA THR A 45 1.97 -20.48 7.48
C THR A 45 2.15 -19.05 7.95
N SER A 46 1.70 -18.10 7.14
CA SER A 46 1.87 -16.68 7.32
C SER A 46 0.57 -15.95 7.00
N ALA A 47 0.13 -15.06 7.89
CA ALA A 47 -0.98 -14.14 7.63
C ALA A 47 -0.51 -12.88 6.90
N VAL A 48 0.74 -12.84 6.46
CA VAL A 48 1.45 -11.60 6.21
C VAL A 48 2.30 -11.66 4.95
N VAL A 49 2.73 -10.48 4.50
CA VAL A 49 3.56 -10.34 3.31
C VAL A 49 4.84 -11.17 3.48
N SER A 50 5.11 -12.05 2.52
CA SER A 50 6.23 -12.99 2.54
C SER A 50 6.84 -13.10 1.14
N ARG A 51 8.11 -13.49 1.03
CA ARG A 51 8.79 -13.64 -0.26
C ARG A 51 8.97 -15.10 -0.66
N ALA A 52 8.61 -15.43 -1.90
CA ALA A 52 8.65 -16.80 -2.44
C ALA A 52 9.84 -17.03 -3.37
N ARG A 53 10.45 -18.21 -3.29
CA ARG A 53 11.51 -18.67 -4.18
C ARG A 53 10.95 -19.36 -5.42
N PRO A 54 11.79 -19.52 -6.46
CA PRO A 54 11.52 -20.53 -7.48
C PRO A 54 11.25 -21.89 -6.84
N SER A 55 10.20 -22.57 -7.32
CA SER A 55 9.68 -23.85 -6.84
C SER A 55 8.98 -23.86 -5.48
N ASP A 56 8.86 -22.72 -4.79
CA ASP A 56 8.05 -22.68 -3.57
C ASP A 56 6.57 -22.86 -3.90
N THR A 57 5.87 -23.63 -3.06
CA THR A 57 4.43 -23.85 -3.16
C THR A 57 3.67 -22.93 -2.21
N VAL A 58 2.72 -22.18 -2.76
CA VAL A 58 1.78 -21.33 -2.06
C VAL A 58 0.45 -22.06 -1.92
N ARG A 59 -0.05 -22.15 -0.69
CA ARG A 59 -1.35 -22.75 -0.37
C ARG A 59 -2.24 -21.75 0.34
N THR A 60 -3.45 -21.58 -0.14
CA THR A 60 -4.47 -20.78 0.55
C THR A 60 -5.35 -21.66 1.43
N SER A 61 -5.83 -21.13 2.55
CA SER A 61 -6.78 -21.85 3.41
C SER A 61 -8.15 -22.02 2.72
N GLU A 62 -9.07 -22.78 3.33
CA GLU A 62 -10.44 -22.98 2.81
C GLU A 62 -11.27 -21.70 2.67
N ARG A 63 -10.80 -20.59 3.26
CA ARG A 63 -11.38 -19.25 3.10
C ARG A 63 -10.32 -18.24 2.65
N GLY A 64 -9.14 -18.72 2.29
CA GLY A 64 -8.02 -17.88 1.92
C GLY A 64 -8.31 -17.11 0.65
N LEU A 65 -7.93 -15.83 0.62
CA LEU A 65 -7.69 -15.10 -0.63
C LEU A 65 -6.28 -14.56 -0.51
N THR A 66 -5.46 -14.76 -1.53
CA THR A 66 -4.04 -14.37 -1.46
C THR A 66 -3.65 -13.70 -2.76
N ARG A 67 -3.05 -12.52 -2.65
CA ARG A 67 -2.42 -11.83 -3.77
C ARG A 67 -0.99 -12.33 -3.89
N LEU A 68 -0.60 -12.71 -5.09
CA LEU A 68 0.76 -13.10 -5.43
C LEU A 68 1.24 -12.18 -6.56
N SER A 69 2.21 -11.34 -6.25
CA SER A 69 2.83 -10.41 -7.19
C SER A 69 4.15 -11.00 -7.68
N LEU A 70 4.23 -11.36 -8.96
CA LEU A 70 5.48 -11.84 -9.54
C LEU A 70 6.42 -10.67 -9.83
N ASP A 71 7.73 -10.84 -9.63
CA ASP A 71 8.71 -9.75 -9.74
C ASP A 71 8.87 -9.19 -11.17
N GLN A 72 8.41 -9.91 -12.21
CA GLN A 72 8.35 -9.37 -13.59
C GLN A 72 7.06 -8.58 -13.88
N GLY A 73 6.17 -8.43 -12.90
CA GLY A 73 4.96 -7.60 -12.99
C GLY A 73 3.63 -8.30 -12.74
N PRO A 74 3.37 -9.48 -13.34
CA PRO A 74 2.04 -10.06 -13.29
C PRO A 74 1.51 -10.27 -11.88
N GLN A 75 0.22 -10.00 -11.71
CA GLN A 75 -0.51 -10.16 -10.46
C GLN A 75 -1.42 -11.38 -10.55
N LEU A 76 -1.36 -12.23 -9.53
CA LEU A 76 -2.24 -13.38 -9.36
C LEU A 76 -3.08 -13.19 -8.10
N LEU A 77 -4.36 -13.54 -8.17
CA LEU A 77 -5.22 -13.73 -7.00
C LEU A 77 -5.55 -15.21 -6.89
N LEU A 78 -5.22 -15.82 -5.76
CA LEU A 78 -5.46 -17.22 -5.47
C LEU A 78 -6.67 -17.31 -4.54
N ASP A 79 -7.74 -18.00 -4.96
CA ASP A 79 -8.92 -18.21 -4.12
C ASP A 79 -8.68 -19.29 -3.06
N ARG A 80 -9.71 -19.61 -2.28
CA ARG A 80 -9.75 -20.69 -1.31
C ARG A 80 -9.22 -22.04 -1.82
N ALA A 81 -8.56 -22.78 -0.93
CA ALA A 81 -8.06 -24.13 -1.19
C ALA A 81 -7.25 -24.27 -2.50
N THR A 82 -6.51 -23.22 -2.83
CA THR A 82 -5.68 -23.14 -4.03
C THR A 82 -4.25 -23.54 -3.69
N GLU A 83 -3.68 -24.43 -4.49
CA GLU A 83 -2.27 -24.80 -4.44
C GLU A 83 -1.59 -24.40 -5.75
N LEU A 84 -0.62 -23.48 -5.64
CA LEU A 84 0.13 -22.95 -6.77
C LEU A 84 1.62 -22.94 -6.45
N ARG A 85 2.42 -23.52 -7.33
CA ARG A 85 3.88 -23.49 -7.24
C ARG A 85 4.42 -22.35 -8.10
N VAL A 86 5.24 -21.49 -7.51
CA VAL A 86 5.92 -20.41 -8.24
C VAL A 86 7.06 -21.02 -9.03
N ASP A 87 7.12 -20.77 -10.34
CA ASP A 87 8.19 -21.30 -11.19
C ASP A 87 9.34 -20.31 -11.29
N ASP A 88 9.02 -19.09 -11.70
CA ASP A 88 9.94 -17.95 -11.80
C ASP A 88 9.18 -16.62 -11.62
N GLY A 89 9.80 -15.50 -11.99
CA GLY A 89 9.19 -14.18 -11.86
C GLY A 89 8.08 -13.86 -12.88
N ALA A 90 7.69 -14.78 -13.76
CA ALA A 90 6.64 -14.60 -14.77
C ALA A 90 5.76 -15.85 -14.98
N SER A 91 6.05 -16.96 -14.31
CA SER A 91 5.34 -18.22 -14.48
C SER A 91 5.05 -18.95 -13.18
N ALA A 92 3.97 -19.72 -13.19
CA ALA A 92 3.55 -20.54 -12.07
C ALA A 92 2.78 -21.79 -12.54
N THR A 93 2.73 -22.79 -11.67
CA THR A 93 2.01 -24.04 -11.90
C THR A 93 0.86 -24.17 -10.91
N LEU A 94 -0.38 -24.17 -11.41
CA LEU A 94 -1.60 -24.35 -10.64
C LEU A 94 -1.97 -25.83 -10.55
N THR A 95 -2.08 -26.35 -9.33
CA THR A 95 -2.38 -27.76 -9.07
C THR A 95 -3.83 -27.96 -8.64
N THR A 96 -4.36 -27.09 -7.79
CA THR A 96 -5.76 -27.14 -7.33
C THR A 96 -6.33 -25.74 -7.14
N GLY A 97 -7.66 -25.63 -7.12
CA GLY A 97 -8.36 -24.38 -6.85
C GLY A 97 -8.48 -23.49 -8.07
N ARG A 98 -8.51 -22.18 -7.87
CA ARG A 98 -8.66 -21.20 -8.96
C ARG A 98 -7.82 -19.95 -8.74
N VAL A 99 -7.36 -19.40 -9.86
CA VAL A 99 -6.49 -18.23 -9.93
C VAL A 99 -7.05 -17.24 -10.93
N PHE A 100 -7.05 -15.97 -10.56
CA PHE A 100 -7.20 -14.87 -11.50
C PHE A 100 -5.81 -14.30 -11.79
N ALA A 101 -5.45 -14.18 -13.06
CA ALA A 101 -4.16 -13.69 -13.51
C ALA A 101 -4.33 -12.41 -14.32
N GLU A 102 -3.45 -11.46 -14.08
CA GLU A 102 -3.40 -10.17 -14.75
C GLU A 102 -1.96 -9.85 -15.16
N ALA A 103 -1.77 -9.58 -16.45
CA ALA A 103 -0.52 -9.08 -17.00
C ALA A 103 -0.79 -7.78 -17.74
N GLN A 104 -0.01 -6.75 -17.43
CA GLN A 104 -0.12 -5.41 -18.02
C GLN A 104 0.65 -5.28 -19.35
N PRO A 105 0.53 -4.16 -20.07
CA PRO A 105 1.36 -3.86 -21.23
C PRO A 105 2.86 -4.02 -20.96
N GLY A 106 3.50 -4.89 -21.75
CA GLY A 106 4.92 -5.22 -21.64
C GLY A 106 5.26 -6.20 -20.52
N GLU A 107 4.25 -6.84 -19.92
CA GLU A 107 4.39 -7.99 -19.02
C GLU A 107 3.92 -9.26 -19.71
N GLN A 108 4.32 -10.40 -19.18
CA GLN A 108 3.91 -11.71 -19.65
C GLN A 108 3.70 -12.62 -18.45
N VAL A 109 2.62 -13.41 -18.49
CA VAL A 109 2.34 -14.45 -17.49
C VAL A 109 2.14 -15.79 -18.17
N GLN A 110 2.67 -16.85 -17.56
CA GLN A 110 2.38 -18.23 -17.94
C GLN A 110 1.87 -19.03 -16.75
N LEU A 111 0.66 -19.59 -16.87
CA LEU A 111 0.11 -20.56 -15.93
C LEU A 111 0.10 -21.95 -16.55
N THR A 112 0.69 -22.91 -15.85
CA THR A 112 0.68 -24.33 -16.24
C THR A 112 -0.26 -25.09 -15.33
N THR A 113 -1.04 -26.01 -15.88
CA THR A 113 -1.91 -26.95 -15.14
C THR A 113 -1.60 -28.38 -15.59
N GLU A 114 -2.22 -29.37 -14.95
CA GLU A 114 -2.10 -30.77 -15.39
C GLU A 114 -2.61 -30.99 -16.83
N HIS A 115 -3.57 -30.16 -17.28
CA HIS A 115 -4.22 -30.26 -18.58
C HIS A 115 -3.66 -29.30 -19.62
N GLY A 116 -2.59 -28.56 -19.36
CA GLY A 116 -2.01 -27.69 -20.38
C GLY A 116 -1.32 -26.46 -19.84
N SER A 117 -1.00 -25.54 -20.73
CA SER A 117 -0.41 -24.26 -20.35
C SER A 117 -1.12 -23.11 -21.03
N VAL A 118 -1.13 -21.98 -20.34
CA VAL A 118 -1.85 -20.77 -20.71
C VAL A 118 -0.87 -19.62 -20.58
N ARG A 119 -0.71 -18.84 -21.63
CA ARG A 119 0.22 -17.73 -21.69
C ARG A 119 -0.46 -16.50 -22.25
N ALA A 120 -0.28 -15.38 -21.56
CA ALA A 120 -0.87 -14.12 -21.95
C ALA A 120 0.09 -12.95 -21.72
N SER A 121 -0.12 -11.88 -22.49
CA SER A 121 0.56 -10.59 -22.36
C SER A 121 -0.50 -9.52 -22.56
N ASP A 122 -0.51 -8.46 -21.74
CA ASP A 122 -1.54 -7.43 -21.78
C ASP A 122 -2.98 -8.02 -21.75
N ALA A 123 -3.23 -8.90 -20.78
CA ALA A 123 -4.45 -9.68 -20.70
C ALA A 123 -4.79 -10.05 -19.25
N SER A 124 -6.06 -10.33 -19.01
CA SER A 124 -6.54 -10.84 -17.74
C SER A 124 -7.50 -12.01 -17.93
N PHE A 125 -7.33 -13.05 -17.12
CA PHE A 125 -8.06 -14.31 -17.27
C PHE A 125 -8.17 -15.05 -15.93
N SER A 126 -9.21 -15.86 -15.79
CA SER A 126 -9.41 -16.74 -14.64
C SER A 126 -9.14 -18.18 -15.07
N VAL A 127 -8.39 -18.93 -14.28
CA VAL A 127 -8.14 -20.37 -14.45
C VAL A 127 -8.71 -21.11 -13.25
N THR A 128 -9.49 -22.15 -13.48
CA THR A 128 -10.07 -23.01 -12.44
C THR A 128 -9.74 -24.47 -12.73
N ILE A 129 -9.22 -25.18 -11.74
CA ILE A 129 -9.04 -26.63 -11.80
C ILE A 129 -10.35 -27.28 -11.36
N GLY A 130 -11.03 -27.96 -12.27
CA GLY A 130 -12.19 -28.80 -12.00
C GLY A 130 -11.81 -30.28 -11.95
N GLU A 131 -12.79 -31.16 -11.74
CA GLU A 131 -12.55 -32.61 -11.79
C GLU A 131 -12.17 -33.04 -13.22
N GLY A 132 -10.89 -33.36 -13.43
CA GLY A 132 -10.36 -33.85 -14.71
C GLY A 132 -10.39 -32.83 -15.85
N ARG A 133 -10.45 -31.52 -15.53
CA ARG A 133 -10.43 -30.45 -16.53
C ARG A 133 -9.86 -29.15 -15.98
N THR A 134 -9.33 -28.31 -16.86
CA THR A 134 -8.98 -26.92 -16.59
C THR A 134 -9.92 -25.98 -17.36
N GLU A 135 -10.60 -25.11 -16.64
CA GLU A 135 -11.49 -24.08 -17.21
C GLU A 135 -10.79 -22.73 -17.20
N ILE A 136 -10.80 -22.02 -18.33
CA ILE A 136 -10.15 -20.73 -18.52
C ILE A 136 -11.18 -19.75 -19.07
N TYR A 137 -11.44 -18.67 -18.35
CA TYR A 137 -12.26 -17.57 -18.82
C TYR A 137 -11.36 -16.38 -19.14
N VAL A 138 -11.41 -15.86 -20.36
CA VAL A 138 -10.63 -14.67 -20.76
C VAL A 138 -11.46 -13.41 -20.50
N VAL A 139 -11.05 -12.61 -19.52
CA VAL A 139 -11.77 -11.38 -19.16
C VAL A 139 -11.39 -10.25 -20.11
N ARG A 140 -10.09 -10.02 -20.33
CA ARG A 140 -9.56 -9.02 -21.26
C ARG A 140 -8.41 -9.59 -22.09
N GLY A 141 -8.32 -9.16 -23.34
CA GLY A 141 -7.18 -9.44 -24.22
C GLY A 141 -7.29 -10.80 -24.89
N GLU A 142 -6.14 -11.39 -25.17
CA GLU A 142 -6.01 -12.70 -25.80
C GLU A 142 -5.07 -13.58 -24.99
N VAL A 143 -5.39 -14.86 -24.97
CA VAL A 143 -4.66 -15.86 -24.21
C VAL A 143 -4.30 -17.01 -25.14
N SER A 144 -3.01 -17.28 -25.28
CA SER A 144 -2.52 -18.46 -25.99
C SER A 144 -2.54 -19.68 -25.06
N TRP A 145 -2.93 -20.84 -25.58
CA TRP A 145 -2.99 -22.08 -24.81
C TRP A 145 -2.37 -23.25 -25.56
N THR A 146 -1.92 -24.25 -24.80
CA THR A 146 -1.40 -25.52 -25.30
C THR A 146 -1.99 -26.68 -24.50
N HIS A 147 -2.38 -27.76 -25.18
CA HIS A 147 -2.88 -28.99 -24.58
C HIS A 147 -2.34 -30.18 -25.39
N GLY A 148 -1.39 -30.94 -24.84
CA GLY A 148 -0.65 -31.94 -25.63
C GLY A 148 0.05 -31.30 -26.84
N ASP A 149 -0.28 -31.77 -28.05
CA ASP A 149 0.21 -31.20 -29.32
C ASP A 149 -0.68 -30.07 -29.86
N ASP A 150 -1.87 -29.88 -29.29
CA ASP A 150 -2.83 -28.85 -29.70
C ASP A 150 -2.48 -27.48 -29.11
N ARG A 151 -2.78 -26.43 -29.87
CA ARG A 151 -2.57 -25.04 -29.47
C ARG A 151 -3.57 -24.10 -30.12
N GLY A 152 -3.85 -23.00 -29.46
CA GLY A 152 -4.73 -21.96 -29.99
C GLY A 152 -4.69 -20.67 -29.19
N ILE A 153 -5.61 -19.76 -29.51
CA ILE A 153 -5.77 -18.47 -28.84
C ILE A 153 -7.23 -18.31 -28.46
N ALA A 154 -7.55 -17.96 -27.23
CA ALA A 154 -8.89 -17.56 -26.78
C ALA A 154 -8.93 -16.04 -26.51
N GLY A 155 -10.00 -15.38 -26.92
CA GLY A 155 -10.19 -13.93 -26.79
C GLY A 155 -11.15 -13.55 -25.67
N SER A 156 -11.22 -12.26 -25.34
CA SER A 156 -12.12 -11.71 -24.33
C SER A 156 -13.58 -12.17 -24.50
N GLY A 157 -14.18 -12.62 -23.40
CA GLY A 157 -15.53 -13.17 -23.36
C GLY A 157 -15.63 -14.65 -23.76
N GLU A 158 -14.51 -15.30 -24.10
CA GLU A 158 -14.47 -16.74 -24.35
C GLU A 158 -14.12 -17.52 -23.09
N GLU A 159 -14.75 -18.70 -22.97
CA GLU A 159 -14.43 -19.72 -22.00
C GLU A 159 -13.87 -20.94 -22.75
N LEU A 160 -12.75 -21.44 -22.26
CA LEU A 160 -11.97 -22.55 -22.80
C LEU A 160 -11.90 -23.66 -21.74
N THR A 161 -12.25 -24.88 -22.13
CA THR A 161 -12.12 -26.07 -21.28
C THR A 161 -11.07 -26.99 -21.87
N LEU A 162 -10.00 -27.25 -21.12
CA LEU A 162 -8.97 -28.23 -21.44
C LEU A 162 -9.25 -29.51 -20.64
N ALA A 163 -9.72 -30.55 -21.30
CA ALA A 163 -9.98 -31.88 -20.73
C ALA A 163 -9.40 -32.95 -21.67
N ASP A 164 -10.11 -34.06 -21.92
CA ASP A 164 -9.74 -35.01 -22.99
C ASP A 164 -9.83 -34.37 -24.40
N GLU A 165 -10.78 -33.45 -24.58
CA GLU A 165 -10.92 -32.60 -25.76
C GLU A 165 -10.86 -31.12 -25.33
N VAL A 166 -10.52 -30.26 -26.29
CA VAL A 166 -10.53 -28.81 -26.09
C VAL A 166 -11.84 -28.22 -26.57
N GLU A 167 -12.63 -27.69 -25.65
CA GLU A 167 -13.88 -26.99 -25.96
C GLU A 167 -13.72 -25.49 -25.78
N ARG A 168 -14.34 -24.72 -26.68
CA ARG A 168 -14.40 -23.26 -26.60
C ARG A 168 -15.81 -22.75 -26.81
N ARG A 169 -16.26 -21.86 -25.94
CA ARG A 169 -17.59 -21.22 -26.04
C ARG A 169 -17.52 -19.74 -25.71
N ALA A 170 -18.41 -18.96 -26.31
CA ALA A 170 -18.65 -17.59 -25.87
C ALA A 170 -19.45 -17.62 -24.55
N ALA A 171 -19.01 -16.85 -23.57
CA ALA A 171 -19.63 -16.76 -22.25
C ALA A 171 -20.06 -15.31 -21.96
N VAL A 172 -21.32 -15.12 -21.61
CA VAL A 172 -21.99 -13.80 -21.62
C VAL A 172 -21.42 -12.84 -20.57
N LEU A 173 -21.10 -13.33 -19.37
CA LEU A 173 -20.62 -12.53 -18.25
C LEU A 173 -19.67 -13.35 -17.38
N TRP A 174 -18.53 -12.77 -17.01
CA TRP A 174 -17.66 -13.30 -15.98
C TRP A 174 -18.23 -12.98 -14.60
N GLN A 175 -18.34 -13.99 -13.73
CA GLN A 175 -18.66 -13.77 -12.33
C GLN A 175 -17.36 -13.48 -11.57
N ASP A 176 -17.14 -12.21 -11.23
CA ASP A 176 -15.97 -11.79 -10.46
C ASP A 176 -16.04 -12.36 -9.04
N TRP A 177 -15.28 -13.43 -8.83
CA TRP A 177 -15.17 -14.08 -7.53
C TRP A 177 -14.12 -13.44 -6.62
N THR A 178 -13.34 -12.48 -7.13
CA THR A 178 -12.25 -11.83 -6.40
C THR A 178 -12.74 -10.74 -5.45
N GLY A 179 -14.05 -10.45 -5.44
CA GLY A 179 -14.63 -9.39 -4.62
C GLY A 179 -14.26 -7.98 -5.10
N GLY A 180 -14.10 -7.78 -6.41
CA GLY A 180 -13.73 -6.48 -6.99
C GLY A 180 -12.24 -6.19 -7.04
N LEU A 181 -11.39 -7.14 -6.65
CA LEU A 181 -9.93 -7.00 -6.68
C LEU A 181 -9.33 -7.23 -8.07
N ALA A 182 -10.04 -7.96 -8.94
CA ALA A 182 -9.68 -8.09 -10.34
C ALA A 182 -9.77 -6.73 -11.04
N ARG A 183 -8.72 -6.37 -11.78
CA ARG A 183 -8.66 -5.10 -12.51
C ARG A 183 -8.55 -5.36 -14.01
N PRO A 184 -9.59 -5.91 -14.68
CA PRO A 184 -9.51 -6.23 -16.10
C PRO A 184 -9.54 -4.99 -17.02
N GLY A 185 -9.08 -3.82 -16.59
CA GLY A 185 -8.96 -2.59 -17.36
C GLY A 185 -7.51 -2.07 -17.36
N PRO A 186 -7.22 -0.95 -18.05
CA PRO A 186 -5.90 -0.32 -17.95
C PRO A 186 -5.61 0.02 -16.49
N ALA A 187 -4.38 -0.22 -16.03
CA ALA A 187 -4.01 0.09 -14.67
C ALA A 187 -4.26 1.59 -14.40
N THR A 188 -4.91 1.92 -13.29
CA THR A 188 -4.95 3.31 -12.85
C THR A 188 -3.53 3.75 -12.55
N ALA A 189 -3.05 4.78 -13.24
CA ALA A 189 -1.76 5.40 -12.99
C ALA A 189 -1.78 6.07 -11.60
N GLU A 190 -1.60 5.27 -10.55
CA GLU A 190 -1.38 5.76 -9.19
C GLU A 190 -0.05 6.55 -9.07
N GLY A 191 0.70 6.65 -10.17
CA GLY A 191 2.01 7.27 -10.27
C GLY A 191 3.07 6.36 -9.64
N PRO A 192 4.33 6.40 -10.12
CA PRO A 192 5.40 5.59 -9.56
C PRO A 192 5.69 6.04 -8.13
N ALA A 193 5.35 5.18 -7.18
CA ALA A 193 5.73 5.38 -5.78
C ALA A 193 7.25 5.17 -5.63
N GLY A 194 7.89 5.87 -4.69
CA GLY A 194 9.31 5.77 -4.32
C GLY A 194 10.37 6.17 -5.35
N VAL A 195 10.12 6.02 -6.67
CA VAL A 195 11.02 6.42 -7.76
C VAL A 195 10.88 7.90 -8.11
N GLY A 196 9.72 8.50 -7.85
CA GLY A 196 9.35 9.87 -8.21
C GLY A 196 9.22 10.12 -9.72
N LEU A 197 8.25 10.92 -10.13
CA LEU A 197 7.99 11.29 -11.53
C LEU A 197 8.18 12.79 -11.72
N LEU A 198 8.88 13.21 -12.78
CA LEU A 198 9.01 14.62 -13.16
C LEU A 198 8.36 14.87 -14.50
N GLU A 199 7.17 15.48 -14.51
CA GLU A 199 6.43 15.73 -15.73
C GLU A 199 6.58 17.19 -16.19
N ALA A 200 7.06 17.38 -17.41
CA ALA A 200 7.37 18.66 -17.98
C ALA A 200 6.22 19.23 -18.80
N ARG A 201 6.17 20.57 -18.85
CA ARG A 201 5.40 21.34 -19.82
C ARG A 201 6.06 22.68 -20.06
N VAL A 202 5.89 23.25 -21.26
CA VAL A 202 6.27 24.64 -21.53
C VAL A 202 5.41 25.58 -20.66
N PRO A 203 5.99 26.54 -19.91
CA PRO A 203 5.25 27.35 -18.93
C PRO A 203 3.98 28.03 -19.46
N ASP A 204 4.03 28.58 -20.68
CA ASP A 204 2.91 29.34 -21.26
C ASP A 204 1.83 28.45 -21.90
N GLU A 205 2.07 27.13 -22.03
CA GLU A 205 1.13 26.19 -22.65
C GLU A 205 0.16 25.59 -21.62
N VAL A 206 -0.48 26.45 -20.83
CA VAL A 206 -1.47 26.04 -19.83
C VAL A 206 -2.62 25.28 -20.51
N GLY A 207 -3.00 24.14 -19.94
CA GLY A 207 -4.06 23.27 -20.47
C GLY A 207 -3.58 22.16 -21.40
N ARG A 208 -2.31 22.19 -21.84
CA ARG A 208 -1.70 21.00 -22.46
C ARG A 208 -1.27 19.97 -21.42
N ALA A 209 -1.34 18.70 -21.80
CA ALA A 209 -0.88 17.57 -21.00
C ALA A 209 0.63 17.69 -20.74
N ARG A 210 1.06 17.35 -19.52
CA ARG A 210 2.48 17.21 -19.20
C ARG A 210 3.00 15.89 -19.75
N TRP A 211 4.30 15.78 -19.97
CA TRP A 211 4.95 14.52 -20.37
C TRP A 211 6.08 14.17 -19.42
N PRO A 212 6.34 12.90 -19.15
CA PRO A 212 7.40 12.49 -18.24
C PRO A 212 8.79 12.81 -18.80
N LEU A 213 9.68 13.31 -17.95
CA LEU A 213 11.11 13.40 -18.24
C LEU A 213 11.81 12.07 -18.00
N VAL A 214 12.91 11.83 -18.73
CA VAL A 214 13.67 10.58 -18.63
C VAL A 214 14.43 10.53 -17.31
N VAL A 215 14.29 9.44 -16.56
CA VAL A 215 15.12 9.16 -15.37
C VAL A 215 16.45 8.59 -15.85
N ARG A 216 17.49 9.43 -15.92
CA ARG A 216 18.85 8.98 -16.27
C ARG A 216 19.47 8.14 -15.17
N ARG A 217 19.26 8.53 -13.91
CA ARG A 217 19.83 7.83 -12.76
C ARG A 217 18.89 7.87 -11.57
N LEU A 218 18.78 6.74 -10.89
CA LEU A 218 18.10 6.58 -9.61
C LEU A 218 19.08 5.88 -8.66
N ASP A 219 19.64 6.63 -7.72
CA ASP A 219 20.49 6.09 -6.65
C ASP A 219 19.70 6.06 -5.35
N VAL A 220 19.46 4.87 -4.80
CA VAL A 220 18.75 4.65 -3.55
C VAL A 220 19.71 4.10 -2.51
N ARG A 221 19.80 4.78 -1.37
CA ARG A 221 20.60 4.34 -0.22
C ARG A 221 19.70 4.18 0.98
N VAL A 222 19.78 3.03 1.64
CA VAL A 222 18.99 2.72 2.83
C VAL A 222 19.94 2.39 3.97
N ARG A 223 19.74 3.00 5.14
CA ARG A 223 20.37 2.56 6.38
C ARG A 223 19.29 2.07 7.32
N ILE A 224 19.44 0.84 7.83
CA ILE A 224 18.51 0.25 8.77
C ILE A 224 19.19 0.11 10.14
N ASP A 225 18.74 0.91 11.11
CA ASP A 225 19.10 0.76 12.53
C ASP A 225 17.93 0.12 13.25
N ARG A 226 18.06 -1.16 13.58
CA ARG A 226 16.97 -2.00 14.10
C ARG A 226 15.72 -1.82 13.24
N ASP A 227 14.62 -1.32 13.80
CA ASP A 227 13.35 -1.16 13.09
C ASP A 227 13.21 0.19 12.36
N LEU A 228 14.21 1.08 12.42
CA LEU A 228 14.16 2.38 11.74
C LEU A 228 14.94 2.32 10.42
N ALA A 229 14.25 2.52 9.31
CA ALA A 229 14.86 2.67 7.99
C ALA A 229 14.95 4.16 7.60
N ILE A 230 16.14 4.62 7.24
CA ILE A 230 16.34 5.92 6.60
C ILE A 230 16.64 5.65 5.13
N THR A 231 15.77 6.12 4.26
CA THR A 231 15.91 5.98 2.80
C THR A 231 16.25 7.32 2.18
N GLU A 232 17.31 7.34 1.38
CA GLU A 232 17.72 8.45 0.53
C GLU A 232 17.56 8.07 -0.93
N VAL A 233 16.93 8.95 -1.70
CA VAL A 233 16.75 8.79 -3.13
C VAL A 233 17.34 10.01 -3.83
N ASP A 234 18.37 9.79 -4.64
CA ASP A 234 18.94 10.77 -5.57
C ASP A 234 18.49 10.43 -6.99
N GLN A 235 17.80 11.35 -7.66
CA GLN A 235 17.29 11.19 -9.01
C GLN A 235 17.90 12.21 -9.95
N LEU A 236 18.27 11.78 -11.15
CA LEU A 236 18.71 12.66 -12.23
C LEU A 236 17.74 12.57 -13.40
N PHE A 237 16.98 13.64 -13.62
CA PHE A 237 16.05 13.75 -14.74
C PHE A 237 16.69 14.48 -15.92
N PHE A 238 16.30 14.14 -17.15
CA PHE A 238 16.77 14.79 -18.37
C PHE A 238 15.62 15.36 -19.19
N ASN A 239 15.77 16.60 -19.66
CA ASN A 239 14.83 17.23 -20.58
C ASN A 239 15.23 16.96 -22.05
N PRO A 240 14.50 16.08 -22.77
CA PRO A 240 14.77 15.83 -24.19
C PRO A 240 14.17 16.88 -25.13
N ALA A 241 13.35 17.81 -24.64
CA ALA A 241 12.68 18.81 -25.48
C ALA A 241 13.67 19.90 -25.92
N SER A 242 13.34 20.57 -27.03
CA SER A 242 14.07 21.75 -27.54
C SER A 242 13.71 23.05 -26.83
N GLU A 243 12.84 23.01 -25.83
CA GLU A 243 12.34 24.17 -25.07
C GLU A 243 12.66 24.05 -23.59
N THR A 244 12.76 25.20 -22.91
CA THR A 244 12.81 25.27 -21.45
C THR A 244 11.43 24.94 -20.88
N VAL A 245 11.38 24.01 -19.93
CA VAL A 245 10.13 23.50 -19.36
C VAL A 245 10.03 23.76 -17.87
N GLU A 246 8.80 23.81 -17.37
CA GLU A 246 8.47 23.67 -15.95
C GLU A 246 8.17 22.19 -15.66
N GLY A 247 8.87 21.62 -14.68
CA GLY A 247 8.62 20.28 -14.18
C GLY A 247 7.65 20.27 -13.00
N LEU A 248 6.74 19.30 -13.00
CA LEU A 248 5.93 18.91 -11.85
C LEU A 248 6.45 17.56 -11.35
N TYR A 249 7.20 17.62 -10.27
CA TYR A 249 7.69 16.47 -9.54
C TYR A 249 6.59 15.89 -8.66
N ARG A 250 6.44 14.58 -8.61
CA ARG A 250 5.55 13.88 -7.68
C ARG A 250 6.27 12.68 -7.09
N ILE A 251 6.16 12.50 -5.78
CA ILE A 251 6.67 11.31 -5.10
C ILE A 251 5.66 10.85 -4.05
N ARG A 252 5.47 9.54 -3.99
CA ARG A 252 4.78 8.87 -2.88
C ARG A 252 5.82 8.13 -2.03
N VAL A 253 5.94 8.51 -0.76
CA VAL A 253 6.75 7.79 0.22
C VAL A 253 5.87 6.73 0.91
N PRO A 254 6.45 5.70 1.56
CA PRO A 254 5.68 4.72 2.31
C PRO A 254 4.73 5.37 3.32
N GLU A 255 3.60 4.72 3.57
CA GLU A 255 2.63 5.16 4.57
C GLU A 255 3.29 5.22 5.96
N GLY A 256 2.97 6.26 6.74
CA GLY A 256 3.62 6.51 8.03
C GLY A 256 5.08 7.00 7.95
N ALA A 257 5.68 7.11 6.76
CA ALA A 257 7.01 7.66 6.60
C ALA A 257 7.02 9.19 6.80
N VAL A 258 8.11 9.69 7.37
CA VAL A 258 8.33 11.12 7.59
C VAL A 258 9.37 11.63 6.60
N LEU A 259 8.99 12.60 5.77
CA LEU A 259 9.90 13.30 4.88
C LEU A 259 10.90 14.15 5.69
N LEU A 260 12.17 13.81 5.61
CA LEU A 260 13.26 14.47 6.34
C LEU A 260 13.96 15.54 5.50
N ARG A 261 14.02 15.35 4.17
CA ARG A 261 14.77 16.22 3.26
C ARG A 261 14.13 16.24 1.88
N PHE A 262 14.10 17.42 1.29
CA PHE A 262 13.86 17.63 -0.13
C PHE A 262 14.87 18.68 -0.63
N ALA A 263 15.68 18.31 -1.62
CA ALA A 263 16.69 19.18 -2.20
C ALA A 263 16.65 19.10 -3.71
N VAL A 264 16.95 20.22 -4.36
CA VAL A 264 17.05 20.32 -5.82
C VAL A 264 18.38 20.98 -6.15
N ASP A 265 19.03 20.55 -7.23
CA ASP A 265 20.25 21.19 -7.71
C ASP A 265 20.05 22.66 -8.11
N ARG A 266 21.05 23.48 -7.81
CA ARG A 266 21.26 24.84 -8.33
C ARG A 266 22.76 25.00 -8.55
N ASP A 267 23.18 25.41 -9.74
CA ASP A 267 24.58 25.55 -10.12
C ASP A 267 25.43 24.30 -9.73
N ASP A 268 24.94 23.11 -10.09
CA ASP A 268 25.54 21.79 -9.80
C ASP A 268 25.68 21.44 -8.30
N ARG A 269 24.97 22.15 -7.40
CA ARG A 269 24.95 21.87 -5.96
C ARG A 269 23.52 21.63 -5.47
N LEU A 270 23.31 20.57 -4.68
CA LEU A 270 22.02 20.34 -4.03
C LEU A 270 21.75 21.45 -3.00
N VAL A 271 20.61 22.11 -3.13
CA VAL A 271 20.12 23.12 -2.19
C VAL A 271 18.89 22.57 -1.47
N ASP A 272 18.95 22.53 -0.14
CA ASP A 272 17.86 22.07 0.71
C ASP A 272 16.68 23.06 0.73
N GLY A 273 15.47 22.52 0.66
CA GLY A 273 14.24 23.27 0.87
C GLY A 273 14.05 23.66 2.33
N TYR A 274 13.32 24.75 2.57
CA TYR A 274 12.94 25.19 3.90
C TYR A 274 11.44 25.50 3.94
N VAL A 275 10.84 25.36 5.12
CA VAL A 275 9.38 25.53 5.30
C VAL A 275 9.01 27.01 5.25
N ARG A 276 7.92 27.32 4.52
CA ARG A 276 7.28 28.65 4.49
C ARG A 276 5.76 28.51 4.54
N GLU A 277 5.07 29.60 4.88
CA GLU A 277 3.61 29.68 4.80
C GLU A 277 3.16 29.47 3.33
N LYS A 278 2.10 28.67 3.14
CA LYS A 278 1.67 28.13 1.85
C LYS A 278 1.31 29.22 0.84
N ALA A 279 0.49 30.20 1.23
CA ALA A 279 0.06 31.28 0.34
C ALA A 279 1.24 32.17 -0.08
N MET A 280 2.12 32.49 0.86
CA MET A 280 3.34 33.26 0.60
C MET A 280 4.30 32.52 -0.33
N ALA A 281 4.52 31.22 -0.12
CA ALA A 281 5.40 30.39 -0.93
C ALA A 281 4.90 30.29 -2.38
N ARG A 282 3.59 30.08 -2.56
CA ARG A 282 2.93 30.03 -3.87
C ARG A 282 3.04 31.34 -4.63
N ALA A 283 2.70 32.46 -4.00
CA ALA A 283 2.78 33.79 -4.63
C ALA A 283 4.22 34.16 -5.00
N ALA A 284 5.22 33.71 -4.23
CA ALA A 284 6.62 33.90 -4.58
C ALA A 284 7.01 33.13 -5.86
N TYR A 285 6.63 31.85 -5.94
CA TYR A 285 6.89 30.99 -7.10
C TYR A 285 6.23 31.53 -8.37
N GLU A 286 4.94 31.88 -8.33
CA GLU A 286 4.17 32.31 -9.51
C GLU A 286 4.72 33.60 -10.13
N ARG A 287 5.32 34.50 -9.35
CA ARG A 287 5.98 35.71 -9.87
C ARG A 287 7.27 35.44 -10.64
N GLN A 288 7.87 34.27 -10.46
CA GLN A 288 9.19 33.91 -11.00
C GLN A 288 9.11 33.02 -12.25
N VAL A 289 7.94 32.45 -12.58
CA VAL A 289 7.80 31.44 -13.64
C VAL A 289 7.04 31.98 -14.84
N TYR A 290 7.76 32.21 -15.94
CA TYR A 290 7.27 32.57 -17.27
C TYR A 290 8.35 32.29 -18.31
N ARG A 291 7.99 32.18 -19.60
CA ARG A 291 8.97 31.93 -20.67
C ARG A 291 10.07 33.00 -20.70
N GLY A 292 11.32 32.57 -20.54
CA GLY A 292 12.50 33.44 -20.56
C GLY A 292 12.98 33.92 -19.17
N SER A 293 12.27 33.58 -18.09
CA SER A 293 12.75 33.82 -16.73
C SER A 293 14.03 33.02 -16.45
N THR A 294 14.99 33.65 -15.77
CA THR A 294 16.25 33.06 -15.29
C THR A 294 16.23 32.70 -13.81
N GLU A 295 15.12 33.00 -13.11
CA GLU A 295 14.94 32.62 -11.71
C GLU A 295 14.77 31.10 -11.60
N ASP A 296 15.38 30.48 -10.59
CA ASP A 296 15.35 29.01 -10.35
C ASP A 296 14.50 28.63 -9.11
N PRO A 297 13.17 28.83 -9.14
CA PRO A 297 12.31 28.46 -8.02
C PRO A 297 12.01 26.96 -7.98
N ALA A 298 11.98 26.42 -6.76
CA ALA A 298 11.43 25.11 -6.45
C ALA A 298 10.42 25.24 -5.30
N LEU A 299 9.22 24.69 -5.46
CA LEU A 299 8.16 24.72 -4.46
C LEU A 299 7.65 23.32 -4.21
N LEU A 300 7.98 22.73 -3.06
CA LEU A 300 7.39 21.48 -2.57
C LEU A 300 6.11 21.79 -1.80
N GLU A 301 5.05 21.04 -2.08
CA GLU A 301 3.78 21.06 -1.37
C GLU A 301 3.45 19.64 -0.87
N TRP A 302 2.87 19.58 0.31
CA TRP A 302 2.22 18.39 0.83
C TRP A 302 0.80 18.31 0.23
N ASP A 303 0.49 17.20 -0.43
CA ASP A 303 -0.78 17.01 -1.15
C ASP A 303 -1.75 16.14 -0.34
N ALA A 304 -1.26 15.02 0.19
CA ALA A 304 -1.97 14.07 1.06
C ALA A 304 -0.95 13.27 1.91
N PRO A 305 -1.35 12.51 2.96
CA PRO A 305 -0.43 11.71 3.77
C PRO A 305 0.50 10.81 2.91
N GLY A 306 1.82 11.03 2.96
CA GLY A 306 2.79 10.30 2.12
C GLY A 306 2.90 10.75 0.66
N HIS A 307 2.07 11.71 0.21
CA HIS A 307 2.09 12.25 -1.16
C HIS A 307 2.64 13.68 -1.17
N TYR A 308 3.68 13.89 -1.98
CA TYR A 308 4.33 15.19 -2.15
C TYR A 308 4.42 15.55 -3.62
N ARG A 309 4.26 16.84 -3.90
CA ARG A 309 4.42 17.40 -5.24
C ARG A 309 5.36 18.60 -5.19
N ALA A 310 6.23 18.76 -6.19
CA ALA A 310 7.03 19.97 -6.32
C ALA A 310 6.96 20.57 -7.72
N ARG A 311 6.89 21.89 -7.82
CA ARG A 311 7.06 22.61 -9.09
C ARG A 311 8.50 23.10 -9.18
N ILE A 312 9.15 22.83 -10.31
CA ILE A 312 10.57 23.10 -10.53
C ILE A 312 10.74 23.79 -11.88
N TYR A 313 11.37 24.95 -11.88
CA TYR A 313 11.68 25.72 -13.08
C TYR A 313 13.02 26.45 -12.87
N PRO A 314 13.83 26.69 -13.91
CA PRO A 314 13.72 26.18 -15.27
C PRO A 314 14.39 24.82 -15.44
N ILE A 315 13.95 24.03 -16.42
CA ILE A 315 14.71 22.90 -16.93
C ILE A 315 15.02 23.17 -18.41
N ALA A 316 16.26 23.60 -18.68
CA ALA A 316 16.69 24.01 -20.02
C ALA A 316 16.69 22.83 -21.04
N PRO A 317 16.67 23.11 -22.35
CA PRO A 317 16.78 22.08 -23.39
C PRO A 317 18.04 21.26 -23.22
N GLY A 318 17.93 19.93 -23.21
CA GLY A 318 19.08 19.03 -23.06
C GLY A 318 19.76 19.08 -21.69
N ALA A 319 19.22 19.83 -20.72
CA ALA A 319 19.75 19.90 -19.37
C ALA A 319 19.21 18.76 -18.49
N THR A 320 19.90 18.55 -17.37
CA THR A 320 19.46 17.64 -16.31
C THR A 320 18.99 18.40 -15.08
N ARG A 321 18.16 17.74 -14.27
CA ARG A 321 17.76 18.23 -12.95
C ARG A 321 17.95 17.14 -11.92
N LYS A 322 18.70 17.42 -10.86
CA LYS A 322 18.93 16.50 -9.75
C LYS A 322 17.97 16.83 -8.60
N ILE A 323 17.20 15.82 -8.18
CA ILE A 323 16.30 15.90 -7.03
C ILE A 323 16.78 14.89 -6.00
N ALA A 324 16.86 15.29 -4.73
CA ALA A 324 17.21 14.41 -3.63
C ALA A 324 16.12 14.43 -2.57
N VAL A 325 15.67 13.25 -2.16
CA VAL A 325 14.64 13.07 -1.15
C VAL A 325 15.18 12.15 -0.05
N ARG A 326 14.91 12.47 1.22
CA ARG A 326 15.20 11.56 2.34
C ARG A 326 13.95 11.40 3.19
N TRP A 327 13.63 10.18 3.58
CA TRP A 327 12.58 9.89 4.54
C TRP A 327 13.01 8.86 5.56
N ALA A 328 12.34 8.87 6.72
CA ALA A 328 12.43 7.81 7.71
C ALA A 328 11.11 7.04 7.75
N SER A 329 11.19 5.72 7.90
CA SER A 329 10.03 4.85 8.10
C SER A 329 10.37 3.74 9.08
N TRP A 330 9.40 3.33 9.88
CA TRP A 330 9.50 2.11 10.67
C TRP A 330 9.29 0.91 9.77
N LEU A 331 10.05 -0.15 10.00
CA LEU A 331 9.81 -1.43 9.35
C LEU A 331 8.46 -1.99 9.81
N GLU A 332 7.71 -2.52 8.87
CA GLU A 332 6.48 -3.22 9.19
C GLU A 332 6.84 -4.55 9.85
N ARG A 333 6.16 -4.89 10.96
CA ARG A 333 6.26 -6.20 11.60
C ARG A 333 4.90 -6.84 11.59
N PRO A 334 4.62 -7.65 10.57
CA PRO A 334 3.27 -8.10 10.37
C PRO A 334 2.79 -9.13 11.42
N THR A 335 3.72 -9.86 12.05
CA THR A 335 3.46 -10.68 13.24
C THR A 335 4.47 -10.36 14.33
N ALA A 336 4.12 -10.66 15.59
CA ALA A 336 4.98 -10.37 16.74
C ALA A 336 6.37 -11.03 16.63
N ASP A 337 6.40 -12.26 16.10
CA ASP A 337 7.59 -13.11 15.97
C ASP A 337 8.12 -13.22 14.53
N GLY A 338 7.48 -12.52 13.58
CA GLY A 338 7.81 -12.57 12.16
C GLY A 338 9.01 -11.72 11.76
N ALA A 339 9.46 -11.92 10.52
CA ALA A 339 10.45 -11.06 9.90
C ALA A 339 9.92 -9.63 9.78
N ALA A 340 10.81 -8.66 9.98
CA ALA A 340 10.51 -7.26 9.70
C ALA A 340 10.61 -7.01 8.20
N LEU A 341 9.71 -6.19 7.65
CA LEU A 341 9.64 -5.91 6.23
C LEU A 341 10.05 -4.47 5.94
N TYR A 342 11.05 -4.31 5.07
CA TYR A 342 11.29 -3.05 4.39
C TYR A 342 10.67 -3.13 2.99
N ARG A 343 9.90 -2.10 2.61
CA ARG A 343 9.37 -1.93 1.26
C ARG A 343 9.87 -0.63 0.67
N LEU A 344 10.53 -0.70 -0.47
CA LEU A 344 10.75 0.43 -1.36
C LEU A 344 9.74 0.35 -2.50
N PRO A 345 8.75 1.25 -2.54
CA PRO A 345 7.83 1.31 -3.66
C PRO A 345 8.61 1.63 -4.93
N LEU A 346 8.47 0.79 -5.94
CA LEU A 346 9.13 0.96 -7.25
C LEU A 346 8.15 0.76 -8.40
N SER A 347 7.15 -0.10 -8.20
CA SER A 347 6.13 -0.37 -9.21
C SER A 347 5.33 0.90 -9.52
N GLY A 348 5.20 1.22 -10.81
CA GLY A 348 4.41 2.35 -11.31
C GLY A 348 3.23 1.94 -12.18
N GLY A 349 2.89 0.65 -12.21
CA GLY A 349 1.94 0.08 -13.18
C GLY A 349 2.42 0.26 -14.62
N ASP A 350 1.46 0.41 -15.54
CA ASP A 350 1.66 0.48 -17.00
C ASP A 350 2.56 1.64 -17.45
N GLU A 351 2.62 2.71 -16.65
CA GLU A 351 3.35 3.96 -16.95
C GLU A 351 4.62 4.15 -16.07
N GLY A 352 5.13 3.06 -15.47
CA GLY A 352 6.38 3.11 -14.70
C GLY A 352 7.52 3.79 -15.48
N PRO A 353 8.25 4.75 -14.88
CA PRO A 353 9.28 5.49 -15.61
C PRO A 353 10.41 4.55 -15.97
N ARG A 354 10.86 4.60 -17.23
CA ARG A 354 12.10 3.94 -17.64
C ARG A 354 13.28 4.62 -16.94
N ILE A 355 14.04 3.82 -16.20
CA ILE A 355 15.24 4.22 -15.48
C ILE A 355 16.45 3.72 -16.27
N GLN A 356 17.29 4.64 -16.76
CA GLN A 356 18.49 4.24 -17.50
C GLN A 356 19.51 3.54 -16.60
N GLU A 357 19.71 4.05 -15.38
CA GLU A 357 20.60 3.45 -14.38
C GLU A 357 19.94 3.45 -13.00
N LEU A 358 19.69 2.25 -12.46
CA LEU A 358 19.26 2.04 -11.07
C LEU A 358 20.44 1.51 -10.27
N ALA A 359 20.75 2.17 -9.15
CA ALA A 359 21.60 1.65 -8.10
C ALA A 359 20.83 1.68 -6.78
N PHE A 360 20.71 0.53 -6.13
CA PHE A 360 20.16 0.41 -4.77
C PHE A 360 21.22 -0.17 -3.86
N GLU A 361 21.34 0.38 -2.65
CA GLU A 361 22.18 -0.14 -1.59
C GLU A 361 21.46 -0.02 -0.25
N ALA A 362 21.36 -1.12 0.50
CA ALA A 362 20.86 -1.12 1.88
C ALA A 362 21.92 -1.65 2.84
N ASP A 363 22.31 -0.84 3.82
CA ASP A 363 23.19 -1.22 4.91
C ASP A 363 22.38 -1.72 6.11
N LEU A 364 22.58 -3.00 6.44
CA LEU A 364 21.95 -3.74 7.51
C LEU A 364 22.87 -3.91 8.74
N GLY A 365 24.03 -3.24 8.79
CA GLY A 365 25.02 -3.41 9.85
C GLY A 365 24.50 -3.13 11.26
N GLU A 366 23.54 -2.21 11.38
CA GLU A 366 22.86 -1.86 12.63
C GLU A 366 21.47 -2.49 12.75
N ALA A 367 21.03 -3.27 11.76
CA ALA A 367 19.68 -3.84 11.70
C ALA A 367 19.48 -5.01 12.68
N GLN A 368 20.58 -5.59 13.19
CA GLN A 368 20.61 -6.77 14.06
C GLN A 368 19.84 -7.96 13.49
N VAL A 369 20.04 -8.21 12.19
CA VAL A 369 19.38 -9.28 11.44
C VAL A 369 20.28 -10.51 11.36
N THR A 370 19.67 -11.69 11.41
CA THR A 370 20.34 -12.98 11.23
C THR A 370 20.17 -13.52 9.82
N GLY A 371 19.18 -13.01 9.08
CA GLY A 371 18.92 -13.39 7.69
C GLY A 371 18.18 -12.28 6.93
N VAL A 372 18.38 -12.25 5.62
CA VAL A 372 17.68 -11.36 4.69
C VAL A 372 17.20 -12.16 3.49
N ARG A 373 15.95 -11.93 3.06
CA ARG A 373 15.48 -12.29 1.72
C ARG A 373 15.19 -11.03 0.95
N ALA A 374 15.57 -11.02 -0.33
CA ALA A 374 15.41 -9.86 -1.18
C ALA A 374 14.92 -10.28 -2.56
N GLY A 375 14.15 -9.40 -3.18
CA GLY A 375 13.65 -9.54 -4.55
C GLY A 375 14.53 -8.89 -5.60
N LEU A 376 14.02 -8.87 -6.84
CA LEU A 376 14.60 -8.14 -7.95
C LEU A 376 16.07 -8.48 -8.23
N GLY A 377 16.49 -9.73 -7.97
CA GLY A 377 17.86 -10.22 -8.18
C GLY A 377 18.91 -9.39 -7.43
N ALA A 378 18.64 -9.09 -6.17
CA ALA A 378 19.57 -8.42 -5.27
C ALA A 378 20.73 -9.33 -4.85
N GLU A 379 21.89 -8.73 -4.68
CA GLU A 379 23.11 -9.38 -4.19
C GLU A 379 23.36 -8.93 -2.74
N VAL A 380 23.81 -9.84 -1.88
CA VAL A 380 24.16 -9.50 -0.49
C VAL A 380 25.64 -9.80 -0.25
N GLU A 381 26.36 -8.81 0.25
CA GLU A 381 27.76 -8.92 0.63
C GLU A 381 27.90 -8.46 2.08
N GLY A 382 28.10 -9.40 3.01
CA GLY A 382 28.12 -9.11 4.44
C GLY A 382 26.77 -8.55 4.91
N SER A 383 26.76 -7.29 5.35
CA SER A 383 25.54 -6.58 5.77
C SER A 383 24.94 -5.68 4.72
N VAL A 384 25.44 -5.70 3.48
CA VAL A 384 25.00 -4.77 2.43
C VAL A 384 24.23 -5.51 1.35
N VAL A 385 22.99 -5.08 1.09
CA VAL A 385 22.16 -5.55 -0.03
C VAL A 385 22.30 -4.58 -1.20
N ARG A 386 22.58 -5.07 -2.41
CA ARG A 386 22.76 -4.23 -3.60
C ARG A 386 21.93 -4.70 -4.79
N ILE A 387 21.45 -3.74 -5.58
CA ILE A 387 20.85 -4.00 -6.90
C ILE A 387 21.45 -3.00 -7.89
N ARG A 388 21.80 -3.49 -9.08
CA ARG A 388 22.14 -2.64 -10.23
C ARG A 388 21.37 -3.08 -11.45
N ARG A 389 20.70 -2.14 -12.13
CA ARG A 389 19.97 -2.40 -13.38
C ARG A 389 20.20 -1.26 -14.36
N SER A 390 20.14 -1.59 -15.64
CA SER A 390 20.20 -0.63 -16.74
C SER A 390 18.96 -0.75 -17.61
N ASP A 391 18.48 0.36 -18.15
CA ASP A 391 17.27 0.44 -18.98
C ASP A 391 16.05 -0.29 -18.36
N PHE A 392 15.89 -0.11 -17.05
CA PHE A 392 14.97 -0.84 -16.21
C PHE A 392 13.62 -0.14 -16.11
N VAL A 393 12.55 -0.92 -16.22
CA VAL A 393 11.18 -0.49 -15.89
C VAL A 393 10.75 -1.33 -14.69
N PRO A 394 10.67 -0.77 -13.48
CA PRO A 394 10.28 -1.55 -12.32
C PRO A 394 8.83 -2.02 -12.46
N ARG A 395 8.63 -3.34 -12.32
CA ARG A 395 7.31 -3.99 -12.41
C ARG A 395 6.77 -4.45 -11.06
N SER A 396 7.64 -4.53 -10.05
CA SER A 396 7.27 -4.81 -8.67
C SER A 396 7.96 -3.85 -7.72
N ASP A 397 7.43 -3.74 -6.49
CA ASP A 397 8.15 -3.11 -5.40
C ASP A 397 9.34 -3.97 -4.96
N LEU A 398 10.33 -3.33 -4.35
CA LEU A 398 11.44 -4.03 -3.70
C LEU A 398 11.08 -4.30 -2.24
N PHE A 399 11.18 -5.56 -1.84
CA PHE A 399 11.02 -5.98 -0.45
C PHE A 399 12.33 -6.56 0.09
N LEU A 400 12.66 -6.19 1.34
CA LEU A 400 13.65 -6.89 2.16
C LEU A 400 12.94 -7.51 3.36
N GLU A 401 12.93 -8.84 3.42
CA GLU A 401 12.43 -9.62 4.55
C GLU A 401 13.58 -9.88 5.52
N LEU A 402 13.51 -9.25 6.70
CA LEU A 402 14.60 -9.20 7.67
C LEU A 402 14.29 -10.09 8.88
N THR A 403 14.93 -11.25 8.93
CA THR A 403 14.81 -12.19 10.04
C THR A 403 15.76 -11.77 11.18
N ARG A 404 15.27 -11.85 12.42
CA ARG A 404 16.06 -11.54 13.62
C ARG A 404 15.98 -12.67 14.62
N ALA A 405 17.00 -12.76 15.48
CA ALA A 405 16.85 -13.48 16.74
C ALA A 405 15.85 -12.75 17.63
N GLU A 406 15.08 -13.50 18.43
CA GLU A 406 14.15 -12.94 19.40
C GLU A 406 14.90 -12.05 20.39
N ALA A 407 14.48 -10.78 20.49
CA ALA A 407 15.13 -9.82 21.37
C ALA A 407 14.57 -9.97 22.79
N ALA A 408 15.41 -10.39 23.73
CA ALA A 408 15.03 -10.56 25.15
C ALA A 408 14.68 -9.23 25.87
N THR A 409 14.94 -8.07 25.26
CA THR A 409 14.75 -6.76 25.88
C THR A 409 14.13 -5.75 24.91
N ALA A 410 13.16 -4.98 25.40
CA ALA A 410 12.61 -3.83 24.65
C ALA A 410 13.71 -2.79 24.41
N THR A 411 13.74 -2.23 23.21
CA THR A 411 14.76 -1.26 22.81
C THR A 411 14.13 0.11 22.63
N ALA A 412 14.71 1.14 23.24
CA ALA A 412 14.30 2.53 23.02
C ALA A 412 15.29 3.25 22.09
N TRP A 413 14.79 4.23 21.35
CA TRP A 413 15.60 5.17 20.59
C TRP A 413 15.56 6.52 21.27
N ARG A 414 16.72 7.17 21.36
CA ARG A 414 16.87 8.55 21.82
C ARG A 414 17.24 9.39 20.61
N ALA A 415 16.38 10.32 20.24
CA ALA A 415 16.65 11.30 19.22
C ALA A 415 16.96 12.62 19.92
N GLY A 416 18.17 13.14 19.71
CA GLY A 416 18.50 14.49 20.16
C GLY A 416 17.61 15.52 19.47
N HIS A 417 17.21 16.58 20.17
CA HIS A 417 16.54 17.69 19.50
C HIS A 417 17.49 18.33 18.48
N VAL A 418 17.03 18.46 17.23
CA VAL A 418 17.76 19.17 16.18
C VAL A 418 16.83 20.21 15.58
N ALA A 419 17.19 21.48 15.74
CA ALA A 419 16.41 22.58 15.18
C ALA A 419 16.29 22.41 13.65
N PRO A 420 15.09 22.54 13.07
CA PRO A 420 14.89 22.38 11.64
C PRO A 420 15.59 23.51 10.87
N PRO A 421 16.09 23.26 9.64
CA PRO A 421 16.65 24.31 8.79
C PRO A 421 15.57 25.36 8.45
N ARG A 422 15.91 26.65 8.62
CA ARG A 422 15.02 27.78 8.36
C ARG A 422 15.53 28.63 7.19
N ASP A 423 14.68 29.54 6.72
CA ASP A 423 15.09 30.60 5.79
C ASP A 423 16.29 31.33 6.40
N PRO A 424 17.48 31.34 5.75
CA PRO A 424 18.68 31.99 6.28
C PRO A 424 18.49 33.48 6.62
N ARG A 425 17.41 34.09 6.10
CA ARG A 425 17.03 35.49 6.35
C ARG A 425 16.24 35.71 7.64
N GLN A 426 15.75 34.65 8.31
CA GLN A 426 14.87 34.76 9.49
C GLN A 426 15.60 34.86 10.85
N GLY A 427 16.94 34.80 10.89
CA GLY A 427 17.71 34.87 12.13
C GLY A 427 17.67 33.58 12.97
N ALA A 428 18.38 33.57 14.11
CA ALA A 428 18.48 32.40 15.00
C ALA A 428 17.23 32.22 15.89
N MET A 429 16.95 30.97 16.27
CA MET A 429 15.93 30.61 17.27
C MET A 429 16.35 31.04 18.68
N PRO A 430 15.42 31.54 19.51
CA PRO A 430 15.64 31.71 20.94
C PRO A 430 15.17 30.45 21.69
N ASP A 431 15.90 29.34 21.54
CA ASP A 431 15.99 28.25 22.54
C ASP A 431 16.83 27.11 21.95
N GLU A 432 18.01 26.86 22.52
CA GLU A 432 18.89 25.74 22.17
C GLU A 432 18.70 24.54 23.12
N ASP A 433 17.83 24.67 24.13
CA ASP A 433 17.68 23.72 25.26
C ASP A 433 16.37 22.90 25.21
N GLU A 434 15.93 22.46 24.02
CA GLU A 434 14.79 21.52 23.95
C GLU A 434 15.23 20.10 24.34
N LEU A 435 14.37 19.37 25.07
CA LEU A 435 14.69 18.03 25.57
C LEU A 435 14.81 17.01 24.42
N ASP A 436 15.65 16.00 24.63
CA ASP A 436 15.72 14.85 23.74
C ASP A 436 14.40 14.07 23.74
N TYR A 437 14.05 13.52 22.58
CA TYR A 437 12.88 12.68 22.41
C TYR A 437 13.26 11.21 22.61
N LEU A 438 12.39 10.47 23.29
CA LEU A 438 12.48 9.02 23.43
C LEU A 438 11.35 8.37 22.65
N TYR A 439 11.70 7.48 21.74
CA TYR A 439 10.75 6.60 21.08
C TYR A 439 10.92 5.19 21.66
N VAL A 440 9.84 4.63 22.20
CA VAL A 440 9.81 3.27 22.75
C VAL A 440 8.75 2.49 21.99
N PRO A 441 9.14 1.45 21.21
CA PRO A 441 8.18 0.60 20.53
C PRO A 441 7.54 -0.29 21.58
N LEU A 442 6.27 -0.05 21.88
CA LEU A 442 5.54 -0.89 22.82
C LEU A 442 4.90 -2.05 22.06
N ARG A 443 5.31 -3.27 22.40
CA ARG A 443 4.58 -4.48 22.02
C ARG A 443 3.77 -4.93 23.22
N LEU A 444 2.46 -4.84 23.10
CA LEU A 444 1.56 -5.39 24.09
C LEU A 444 1.45 -6.89 23.80
N PRO A 445 1.80 -7.78 24.75
CA PRO A 445 1.62 -9.21 24.54
C PRO A 445 0.13 -9.53 24.43
N ASP A 446 -0.22 -10.58 23.69
CA ASP A 446 -1.61 -10.99 23.47
C ASP A 446 -2.38 -11.18 24.78
N SER A 447 -1.69 -11.57 25.84
CA SER A 447 -2.24 -11.68 27.20
C SER A 447 -2.86 -10.38 27.76
N VAL A 448 -2.46 -9.20 27.26
CA VAL A 448 -3.04 -7.90 27.66
C VAL A 448 -4.45 -7.72 27.11
N PHE A 449 -4.77 -8.34 25.97
CA PHE A 449 -6.05 -8.15 25.28
C PHE A 449 -7.14 -9.11 25.78
N GLY A 450 -6.83 -10.01 26.73
CA GLY A 450 -7.76 -11.00 27.26
C GLY A 450 -8.18 -12.06 26.24
N GLU A 451 -8.93 -13.07 26.66
CA GLU A 451 -9.60 -13.98 25.73
C GLU A 451 -10.80 -13.25 25.12
N MET A 452 -10.63 -12.72 23.91
CA MET A 452 -11.74 -12.16 23.14
C MET A 452 -12.50 -13.27 22.44
N SER A 453 -13.84 -13.15 22.39
CA SER A 453 -14.64 -14.11 21.64
C SER A 453 -14.25 -14.10 20.16
N PRO A 454 -14.15 -15.26 19.50
CA PRO A 454 -13.73 -15.33 18.10
C PRO A 454 -14.75 -14.62 17.17
N GLY A 455 -14.22 -13.96 16.14
CA GLY A 455 -14.98 -13.22 15.14
C GLY A 455 -15.03 -11.71 15.38
N LEU A 456 -15.36 -10.98 14.31
CA LEU A 456 -15.43 -9.54 14.24
C LEU A 456 -16.88 -9.05 14.32
N ASP A 457 -17.11 -7.95 15.02
CA ASP A 457 -18.32 -7.15 14.96
C ASP A 457 -18.04 -5.90 14.13
N LEU A 458 -18.67 -5.79 12.96
CA LEU A 458 -18.48 -4.69 12.03
C LEU A 458 -19.77 -3.88 11.85
N VAL A 459 -19.73 -2.59 12.17
CA VAL A 459 -20.82 -1.66 11.85
C VAL A 459 -20.38 -0.78 10.69
N VAL A 460 -20.99 -0.97 9.53
CA VAL A 460 -20.71 -0.18 8.33
C VAL A 460 -21.78 0.90 8.20
N VAL A 461 -21.37 2.16 8.26
CA VAL A 461 -22.25 3.32 8.17
C VAL A 461 -22.04 3.96 6.81
N VAL A 462 -23.05 3.91 5.94
CA VAL A 462 -23.02 4.53 4.61
C VAL A 462 -23.78 5.86 4.67
N ASP A 463 -23.07 6.95 4.44
CA ASP A 463 -23.66 8.29 4.36
C ASP A 463 -24.54 8.41 3.11
N VAL A 464 -25.82 8.69 3.33
CA VAL A 464 -26.82 8.95 2.29
C VAL A 464 -27.37 10.37 2.40
N SER A 465 -26.61 11.31 2.98
CA SER A 465 -27.00 12.70 3.12
C SER A 465 -27.15 13.41 1.77
N ALA A 466 -27.88 14.52 1.78
CA ALA A 466 -28.16 15.31 0.57
C ALA A 466 -26.89 15.90 -0.11
N GLY A 467 -25.77 15.99 0.62
CA GLY A 467 -24.49 16.45 0.09
C GLY A 467 -23.77 15.39 -0.76
N THR A 468 -24.18 14.13 -0.66
CA THR A 468 -23.48 13.02 -1.33
C THR A 468 -23.91 12.91 -2.79
N GLU A 469 -22.95 13.02 -3.70
CA GLU A 469 -23.21 12.86 -5.14
C GLU A 469 -23.62 11.41 -5.49
N PRO A 470 -24.47 11.19 -6.52
CA PRO A 470 -24.86 9.84 -6.93
C PRO A 470 -23.68 8.91 -7.23
N ALA A 471 -22.62 9.43 -7.86
CA ALA A 471 -21.41 8.65 -8.14
C ALA A 471 -20.68 8.23 -6.84
N ALA A 472 -20.64 9.11 -5.84
CA ALA A 472 -20.08 8.79 -4.53
C ALA A 472 -20.92 7.72 -3.82
N LEU A 473 -22.25 7.75 -3.90
CA LEU A 473 -23.10 6.70 -3.34
C LEU A 473 -22.84 5.32 -3.96
N GLU A 474 -22.63 5.25 -5.28
CA GLU A 474 -22.24 3.98 -5.94
C GLU A 474 -20.88 3.47 -5.45
N LEU A 475 -19.92 4.37 -5.19
CA LEU A 475 -18.66 4.00 -4.57
C LEU A 475 -18.87 3.51 -3.13
N GLY A 476 -19.72 4.18 -2.34
CA GLY A 476 -20.06 3.75 -0.99
C GLY A 476 -20.69 2.36 -0.95
N ARG A 477 -21.57 2.05 -1.91
CA ARG A 477 -22.13 0.70 -2.11
C ARG A 477 -21.05 -0.32 -2.46
N SER A 478 -20.12 0.05 -3.34
CA SER A 478 -18.99 -0.81 -3.71
C SER A 478 -18.09 -1.11 -2.52
N VAL A 479 -17.87 -0.15 -1.61
CA VAL A 479 -17.13 -0.35 -0.36
C VAL A 479 -17.88 -1.30 0.58
N ALA A 480 -19.19 -1.10 0.77
CA ALA A 480 -20.00 -1.96 1.61
C ALA A 480 -20.06 -3.41 1.08
N GLU A 481 -20.23 -3.58 -0.24
CA GLU A 481 -20.15 -4.87 -0.93
C GLU A 481 -18.79 -5.53 -0.70
N SER A 482 -17.70 -4.78 -0.93
CA SER A 482 -16.33 -5.28 -0.77
C SER A 482 -16.06 -5.71 0.68
N LEU A 483 -16.48 -4.95 1.68
CA LEU A 483 -16.34 -5.33 3.09
C LEU A 483 -17.11 -6.61 3.39
N ALA A 484 -18.36 -6.71 2.93
CA ALA A 484 -19.23 -7.86 3.18
C ALA A 484 -18.65 -9.18 2.63
N VAL A 485 -18.01 -9.15 1.46
CA VAL A 485 -17.37 -10.34 0.83
C VAL A 485 -16.22 -10.90 1.68
N HIS A 486 -15.59 -10.08 2.52
CA HIS A 486 -14.44 -10.48 3.32
C HIS A 486 -14.78 -10.96 4.74
N LEU A 487 -16.04 -10.83 5.17
CA LEU A 487 -16.50 -11.28 6.49
C LEU A 487 -16.61 -12.81 6.57
N GLY A 488 -16.20 -13.37 7.70
CA GLY A 488 -16.28 -14.79 8.04
C GLY A 488 -17.59 -15.20 8.71
N GLU A 489 -17.81 -16.51 8.87
CA GLU A 489 -19.04 -17.06 9.46
C GLU A 489 -19.26 -16.69 10.94
N ASN A 490 -18.16 -16.46 11.66
CA ASN A 490 -18.22 -16.01 13.06
C ASN A 490 -18.34 -14.48 13.16
N ASP A 491 -18.30 -13.75 12.04
CA ASP A 491 -18.39 -12.31 12.02
C ASP A 491 -19.85 -11.87 11.99
N ARG A 492 -20.10 -10.76 12.67
CA ARG A 492 -21.40 -10.11 12.70
C ARG A 492 -21.29 -8.73 12.07
N VAL A 493 -22.30 -8.38 11.28
CA VAL A 493 -22.35 -7.12 10.55
C VAL A 493 -23.71 -6.47 10.66
N ALA A 494 -23.69 -5.14 10.73
CA ALA A 494 -24.82 -4.27 10.50
C ALA A 494 -24.37 -3.20 9.50
N VAL A 495 -25.06 -3.08 8.36
CA VAL A 495 -24.85 -1.94 7.46
C VAL A 495 -26.05 -1.01 7.54
N LEU A 496 -25.75 0.25 7.82
CA LEU A 496 -26.71 1.27 8.21
C LEU A 496 -26.59 2.44 7.24
N ALA A 497 -27.71 2.90 6.72
CA ALA A 497 -27.76 4.17 6.02
C ALA A 497 -27.80 5.31 7.05
N SER A 498 -27.08 6.39 6.76
CA SER A 498 -26.95 7.51 7.68
C SER A 498 -27.29 8.84 7.03
N ASP A 499 -28.04 9.65 7.77
CA ASP A 499 -28.11 11.11 7.60
C ASP A 499 -27.86 11.79 8.96
N VAL A 500 -28.89 12.34 9.59
CA VAL A 500 -28.90 12.75 11.01
C VAL A 500 -29.24 11.58 11.94
N ALA A 501 -29.75 10.48 11.39
CA ALA A 501 -30.04 9.25 12.12
C ALA A 501 -29.45 8.03 11.39
N LEU A 502 -29.23 6.96 12.15
CA LEU A 502 -28.92 5.64 11.61
C LEU A 502 -30.22 4.91 11.27
N ARG A 503 -30.28 4.31 10.08
CA ARG A 503 -31.37 3.45 9.62
C ARG A 503 -30.82 2.07 9.25
N PRO A 504 -31.35 0.98 9.82
CA PRO A 504 -30.97 -0.37 9.40
C PRO A 504 -31.57 -0.71 8.03
N LEU A 505 -30.79 -1.39 7.19
CA LEU A 505 -31.19 -1.72 5.82
C LEU A 505 -31.87 -3.08 5.68
N ASP A 506 -31.64 -3.99 6.62
CA ASP A 506 -32.35 -5.27 6.75
C ASP A 506 -33.51 -5.22 7.75
N GLY A 507 -33.85 -4.02 8.24
CA GLY A 507 -34.87 -3.82 9.27
C GLY A 507 -34.47 -4.33 10.66
N GLN A 508 -33.20 -4.68 10.88
CA GLN A 508 -32.68 -5.10 12.18
C GLN A 508 -31.74 -4.04 12.75
N ASP A 509 -32.08 -3.49 13.91
CA ASP A 509 -31.21 -2.56 14.66
C ASP A 509 -30.08 -3.29 15.42
N SER A 510 -29.59 -4.41 14.89
CA SER A 510 -28.61 -5.27 15.58
C SER A 510 -27.63 -5.93 14.62
N LEU A 511 -26.44 -6.23 15.13
CA LEU A 511 -25.45 -7.07 14.47
C LEU A 511 -26.01 -8.49 14.24
N GLY A 512 -25.83 -9.00 13.03
CA GLY A 512 -26.23 -10.36 12.64
C GLY A 512 -25.18 -11.04 11.77
N PRO A 513 -25.32 -12.34 11.45
CA PRO A 513 -24.33 -13.05 10.65
C PRO A 513 -24.21 -12.48 9.23
N ALA A 514 -22.99 -12.50 8.66
CA ALA A 514 -22.70 -12.02 7.31
C ALA A 514 -22.97 -13.09 6.23
N THR A 515 -24.17 -13.68 6.21
CA THR A 515 -24.53 -14.65 5.16
C THR A 515 -24.72 -13.96 3.81
N HIS A 516 -24.34 -14.63 2.70
CA HIS A 516 -24.48 -14.09 1.34
C HIS A 516 -25.90 -13.58 1.08
N ALA A 517 -26.93 -14.39 1.36
CA ALA A 517 -28.32 -14.00 1.16
C ALA A 517 -28.75 -12.75 1.95
N ARG A 518 -28.20 -12.55 3.16
CA ARG A 518 -28.49 -11.35 3.97
C ARG A 518 -27.75 -10.14 3.40
N MET A 519 -26.50 -10.30 2.99
CA MET A 519 -25.71 -9.22 2.38
C MET A 519 -26.29 -8.76 1.07
N ASP A 520 -26.72 -9.68 0.20
CA ASP A 520 -27.42 -9.35 -1.04
C ASP A 520 -28.68 -8.51 -0.76
N GLY A 521 -29.49 -8.92 0.22
CA GLY A 521 -30.69 -8.17 0.62
C GLY A 521 -30.38 -6.78 1.18
N ILE A 522 -29.31 -6.64 1.96
CA ILE A 522 -28.86 -5.34 2.50
C ILE A 522 -28.35 -4.42 1.39
N LEU A 523 -27.53 -4.94 0.48
CA LEU A 523 -26.98 -4.15 -0.63
C LEU A 523 -28.09 -3.72 -1.60
N ASP A 524 -29.08 -4.58 -1.84
CA ASP A 524 -30.29 -4.25 -2.60
C ASP A 524 -31.12 -3.14 -1.95
N ALA A 525 -31.22 -3.14 -0.61
CA ALA A 525 -31.90 -2.09 0.13
C ALA A 525 -31.12 -0.78 0.06
N LEU A 526 -29.79 -0.81 0.28
CA LEU A 526 -28.91 0.35 0.14
C LEU A 526 -28.98 0.97 -1.26
N ALA A 527 -29.14 0.14 -2.30
CA ALA A 527 -29.30 0.59 -3.68
C ALA A 527 -30.55 1.46 -3.90
N ARG A 528 -31.59 1.27 -3.07
CA ARG A 528 -32.89 1.96 -3.17
C ARG A 528 -33.02 3.13 -2.20
N GLU A 529 -32.08 3.31 -1.28
CA GLU A 529 -32.10 4.43 -0.35
C GLU A 529 -31.91 5.77 -1.08
N PRO A 530 -32.84 6.73 -0.92
CA PRO A 530 -32.69 8.05 -1.50
C PRO A 530 -31.65 8.88 -0.71
N ALA A 531 -30.90 9.71 -1.43
CA ALA A 531 -30.06 10.72 -0.80
C ALA A 531 -30.95 11.79 -0.13
N GLY A 532 -30.67 12.15 1.12
CA GLY A 532 -31.43 13.15 1.85
C GLY A 532 -30.94 13.40 3.27
N GLY A 533 -31.26 14.59 3.80
CA GLY A 533 -30.92 14.98 5.17
C GLY A 533 -29.54 15.62 5.32
N ALA A 534 -29.22 15.99 6.55
CA ALA A 534 -27.92 16.51 6.97
C ALA A 534 -27.05 15.39 7.55
N THR A 535 -25.80 15.67 7.91
CA THR A 535 -24.84 14.71 8.47
C THR A 535 -24.45 15.14 9.88
N ASP A 536 -24.73 14.31 10.88
CA ASP A 536 -24.23 14.46 12.26
C ASP A 536 -23.23 13.33 12.57
N LEU A 537 -21.98 13.55 12.17
CA LEU A 537 -20.94 12.52 12.22
C LEU A 537 -20.68 12.04 13.66
N GLY A 538 -20.72 12.95 14.64
CA GLY A 538 -20.49 12.61 16.04
C GLY A 538 -21.58 11.72 16.62
N ALA A 539 -22.86 12.06 16.38
CA ALA A 539 -23.99 11.26 16.86
C ALA A 539 -24.05 9.90 16.16
N VAL A 540 -23.77 9.87 14.86
CA VAL A 540 -23.76 8.66 14.03
C VAL A 540 -22.70 7.68 14.50
N LEU A 541 -21.45 8.12 14.68
CA LEU A 541 -20.37 7.27 15.18
C LEU A 541 -20.65 6.77 16.60
N ALA A 542 -21.20 7.62 17.49
CA ALA A 542 -21.56 7.22 18.84
C ALA A 542 -22.66 6.14 18.87
N ARG A 543 -23.68 6.26 18.01
CA ARG A 543 -24.77 5.27 17.93
C ARG A 543 -24.30 3.97 17.28
N ALA A 544 -23.44 4.04 16.27
CA ALA A 544 -22.82 2.86 15.67
C ALA A 544 -21.94 2.12 16.69
N ALA A 545 -21.13 2.84 17.46
CA ALA A 545 -20.31 2.26 18.52
C ALA A 545 -21.15 1.54 19.60
N ALA A 546 -22.36 2.03 19.88
CA ALA A 546 -23.25 1.41 20.86
C ALA A 546 -23.82 0.05 20.43
N LEU A 547 -23.74 -0.30 19.13
CA LEU A 547 -24.13 -1.63 18.63
C LEU A 547 -23.04 -2.69 18.85
N LEU A 548 -21.80 -2.28 19.11
CA LEU A 548 -20.67 -3.19 19.28
C LEU A 548 -20.73 -3.91 20.63
N ASP A 549 -20.38 -5.19 20.61
CA ASP A 549 -20.21 -5.98 21.83
C ASP A 549 -18.79 -5.76 22.41
N PRO A 550 -18.65 -5.24 23.63
CA PRO A 550 -17.34 -4.97 24.22
C PRO A 550 -16.53 -6.24 24.52
N ALA A 551 -17.15 -7.44 24.47
CA ALA A 551 -16.45 -8.72 24.65
C ALA A 551 -15.88 -9.30 23.34
N ARG A 552 -16.10 -8.63 22.20
CA ARG A 552 -15.66 -9.04 20.86
C ARG A 552 -14.79 -7.98 20.20
N HIS A 553 -14.06 -8.36 19.17
CA HIS A 553 -13.36 -7.39 18.33
C HIS A 553 -14.42 -6.58 17.59
N GLY A 554 -14.45 -5.27 17.80
CA GLY A 554 -15.48 -4.40 17.23
C GLY A 554 -14.88 -3.22 16.48
N ALA A 555 -15.45 -2.89 15.33
CA ALA A 555 -15.06 -1.72 14.53
C ALA A 555 -16.28 -1.04 13.89
N VAL A 556 -16.18 0.28 13.75
CA VAL A 556 -17.12 1.11 12.97
C VAL A 556 -16.42 1.60 11.71
N VAL A 557 -17.02 1.42 10.55
CA VAL A 557 -16.53 1.95 9.27
C VAL A 557 -17.52 2.99 8.78
N TYR A 558 -17.13 4.26 8.75
CA TYR A 558 -17.92 5.33 8.13
C TYR A 558 -17.52 5.49 6.67
N VAL A 559 -18.49 5.51 5.77
CA VAL A 559 -18.32 5.55 4.32
C VAL A 559 -19.13 6.74 3.78
N GLY A 560 -18.46 7.83 3.41
CA GLY A 560 -19.12 9.09 3.05
C GLY A 560 -18.14 10.18 2.61
N ASP A 561 -18.63 11.40 2.43
CA ASP A 561 -17.78 12.56 2.10
C ASP A 561 -17.04 13.12 3.33
N GLY A 562 -17.43 12.72 4.54
CA GLY A 562 -16.83 13.18 5.80
C GLY A 562 -17.11 14.65 6.12
N ALA A 563 -18.17 15.24 5.57
CA ALA A 563 -18.52 16.64 5.78
C ALA A 563 -19.73 16.77 6.74
N PRO A 564 -19.52 16.81 8.07
CA PRO A 564 -20.61 17.06 9.01
C PRO A 564 -21.25 18.43 8.74
N THR A 565 -22.57 18.49 8.81
CA THR A 565 -23.37 19.71 8.60
C THR A 565 -24.22 20.07 9.82
N VAL A 566 -24.37 19.14 10.77
CA VAL A 566 -25.08 19.32 12.04
C VAL A 566 -24.22 18.71 13.17
N GLY A 567 -24.41 19.22 14.40
CA GLY A 567 -23.66 18.75 15.57
C GLY A 567 -22.25 19.34 15.59
N GLU A 568 -21.27 18.52 15.99
CA GLU A 568 -19.88 18.93 16.04
C GLU A 568 -19.24 18.86 14.65
N LEU A 569 -18.68 20.00 14.19
CA LEU A 569 -18.16 20.13 12.82
C LEU A 569 -16.63 19.98 12.73
N GLY A 570 -15.94 20.13 13.86
CA GLY A 570 -14.48 20.15 13.93
C GLY A 570 -13.90 18.91 14.61
N ALA A 571 -12.69 18.52 14.21
CA ALA A 571 -12.00 17.33 14.72
C ALA A 571 -11.88 17.31 16.25
N GLU A 572 -11.52 18.44 16.87
CA GLU A 572 -11.33 18.53 18.33
C GLU A 572 -12.61 18.20 19.09
N ALA A 573 -13.74 18.81 18.70
CA ALA A 573 -15.01 18.60 19.37
C ALA A 573 -15.56 17.18 19.13
N LEU A 574 -15.40 16.64 17.92
CA LEU A 574 -15.73 15.25 17.60
C LEU A 574 -14.92 14.26 18.45
N LEU A 575 -13.61 14.46 18.58
CA LEU A 575 -12.74 13.63 19.43
C LEU A 575 -13.15 13.71 20.90
N GLN A 576 -13.47 14.91 21.41
CA GLN A 576 -13.97 15.07 22.78
C GLN A 576 -15.29 14.35 23.01
N GLN A 577 -16.17 14.30 22.00
CA GLN A 577 -17.43 13.56 22.07
C GLN A 577 -17.18 12.04 22.07
N LEU A 578 -16.33 11.53 21.17
CA LEU A 578 -15.99 10.10 21.09
C LEU A 578 -15.26 9.61 22.35
N ALA A 579 -14.42 10.45 22.97
CA ALA A 579 -13.75 10.13 24.22
C ALA A 579 -14.70 9.96 25.43
N ARG A 580 -15.95 10.42 25.31
CA ARG A 580 -16.99 10.23 26.35
C ARG A 580 -17.76 8.92 26.21
N LEU A 581 -17.48 8.13 25.16
CA LEU A 581 -18.13 6.83 24.99
C LEU A 581 -17.74 5.88 26.14
N PRO A 582 -18.66 5.00 26.58
CA PRO A 582 -18.38 4.06 27.66
C PRO A 582 -17.20 3.12 27.36
N HIS A 583 -17.00 2.81 26.08
CA HIS A 583 -15.91 1.99 25.58
C HIS A 583 -15.23 2.73 24.42
N PRO A 584 -13.88 2.69 24.32
CA PRO A 584 -13.18 3.24 23.16
C PRO A 584 -13.67 2.57 21.88
N VAL A 585 -14.00 3.37 20.87
CA VAL A 585 -14.43 2.87 19.55
C VAL A 585 -13.22 2.77 18.62
N ARG A 586 -13.08 1.64 17.94
CA ARG A 586 -12.20 1.53 16.77
C ARG A 586 -12.99 2.01 15.55
N ALA A 587 -12.60 3.14 14.98
CA ALA A 587 -13.28 3.74 13.83
C ALA A 587 -12.37 3.84 12.61
N TYR A 588 -12.92 3.57 11.43
CA TYR A 588 -12.30 3.72 10.13
C TYR A 588 -13.13 4.68 9.26
N GLY A 589 -12.44 5.47 8.43
CA GLY A 589 -13.08 6.47 7.58
C GLY A 589 -12.78 6.26 6.11
N VAL A 590 -13.82 6.14 5.28
CA VAL A 590 -13.70 6.04 3.83
C VAL A 590 -14.28 7.30 3.20
N ALA A 591 -13.39 8.21 2.79
CA ALA A 591 -13.72 9.43 2.07
C ALA A 591 -14.05 9.10 0.60
N LEU A 592 -15.29 9.35 0.19
CA LEU A 592 -15.75 9.07 -1.17
C LEU A 592 -15.46 10.25 -2.12
N GLY A 593 -14.87 9.94 -3.27
CA GLY A 593 -14.58 10.92 -4.31
C GLY A 593 -13.43 11.89 -3.97
N ALA A 594 -13.09 12.74 -4.95
CA ALA A 594 -11.96 13.66 -4.85
C ALA A 594 -12.15 14.74 -3.76
N ASP A 595 -13.39 15.15 -3.51
CA ASP A 595 -13.74 16.22 -2.57
C ASP A 595 -13.96 15.75 -1.12
N GLY A 596 -13.87 14.44 -0.87
CA GLY A 596 -14.02 13.88 0.48
C GLY A 596 -13.02 14.46 1.48
N LYS A 597 -13.52 14.82 2.67
CA LYS A 597 -12.80 15.45 3.79
C LYS A 597 -11.91 14.47 4.55
N LEU A 598 -10.91 13.93 3.84
CA LEU A 598 -9.96 12.96 4.37
C LEU A 598 -9.24 13.48 5.63
N ASP A 599 -8.85 14.75 5.68
CA ASP A 599 -8.16 15.32 6.84
C ASP A 599 -8.98 15.24 8.13
N LEU A 600 -10.30 15.43 8.03
CA LEU A 600 -11.19 15.34 9.19
C LEU A 600 -11.39 13.89 9.63
N LEU A 601 -11.65 12.99 8.67
CA LEU A 601 -11.78 11.56 8.95
C LEU A 601 -10.50 10.97 9.54
N ASP A 602 -9.34 11.34 9.01
CA ASP A 602 -8.02 10.94 9.54
C ASP A 602 -7.86 11.43 10.98
N ALA A 603 -8.18 12.69 11.26
CA ALA A 603 -8.06 13.25 12.61
C ALA A 603 -8.93 12.52 13.64
N ILE A 604 -10.18 12.14 13.29
CA ILE A 604 -11.11 11.51 14.24
C ILE A 604 -10.94 9.99 14.36
N THR A 605 -10.27 9.34 13.40
CA THR A 605 -9.94 7.90 13.43
C THR A 605 -8.56 7.62 14.03
N ARG A 606 -7.74 8.68 14.19
CA ARG A 606 -6.40 8.68 14.78
C ARG A 606 -6.43 8.18 16.23
N GLY A 607 -6.20 6.88 16.42
CA GLY A 607 -6.19 6.23 17.74
C GLY A 607 -6.77 4.81 17.76
N GLY A 608 -7.43 4.39 16.68
CA GLY A 608 -7.96 3.03 16.56
C GLY A 608 -8.00 2.47 15.14
N GLY A 609 -8.20 3.31 14.13
CA GLY A 609 -8.22 2.88 12.72
C GLY A 609 -7.48 3.86 11.83
N LEU A 610 -7.88 3.89 10.57
CA LEU A 610 -7.27 4.71 9.53
C LEU A 610 -8.35 5.37 8.67
N ALA A 611 -7.96 6.39 7.93
CA ALA A 611 -8.80 7.03 6.93
C ALA A 611 -8.18 6.92 5.55
N MET A 612 -9.02 6.70 4.54
CA MET A 612 -8.60 6.50 3.17
C MET A 612 -9.57 7.15 2.19
N ARG A 613 -9.09 7.44 0.98
CA ARG A 613 -9.92 7.95 -0.09
C ARG A 613 -10.21 6.86 -1.12
N VAL A 614 -11.46 6.82 -1.59
CA VAL A 614 -11.91 5.92 -2.64
C VAL A 614 -12.50 6.74 -3.79
N GLU A 615 -11.84 6.66 -4.95
CA GLU A 615 -12.26 7.38 -6.17
C GLU A 615 -12.74 6.42 -7.28
N GLY A 616 -12.68 5.11 -7.05
CA GLY A 616 -13.08 4.09 -8.02
C GLY A 616 -13.36 2.73 -7.38
N ARG A 617 -14.01 1.82 -8.11
CA ARG A 617 -14.42 0.51 -7.60
C ARG A 617 -13.23 -0.37 -7.15
N ALA A 618 -12.14 -0.38 -7.91
CA ALA A 618 -10.93 -1.13 -7.53
C ALA A 618 -10.30 -0.57 -6.23
N ALA A 619 -10.35 0.75 -6.04
CA ALA A 619 -9.91 1.39 -4.80
C ALA A 619 -10.85 1.03 -3.63
N ALA A 620 -12.16 0.85 -3.88
CA ALA A 620 -13.11 0.38 -2.86
C ALA A 620 -12.80 -1.04 -2.37
N ALA A 621 -12.38 -1.93 -3.27
CA ALA A 621 -11.98 -3.28 -2.92
C ALA A 621 -10.66 -3.30 -2.11
N GLU A 622 -9.64 -2.54 -2.53
CA GLU A 622 -8.40 -2.40 -1.73
C GLU A 622 -8.64 -1.74 -0.38
N ALA A 623 -9.54 -0.76 -0.36
CA ALA A 623 -9.96 -0.08 0.86
C ALA A 623 -10.54 -1.05 1.88
N ALA A 624 -11.39 -1.98 1.45
CA ALA A 624 -12.00 -2.96 2.32
C ALA A 624 -11.00 -3.98 2.93
N LEU A 625 -9.80 -4.12 2.34
CA LEU A 625 -8.77 -5.05 2.80
C LEU A 625 -7.84 -4.47 3.87
N ARG A 626 -7.70 -3.15 3.92
CA ARG A 626 -6.83 -2.45 4.87
C ARG A 626 -7.59 -2.15 6.15
#